data_AF-A0A1V5TRC8-F1
#
_entry.id   AF-A0A1V5TRC8-F1
#
_cell.length_a   1.000
_cell.length_b   1.000
_cell.length_c   1.000
_cell.angle_alpha   90.00
_cell.angle_beta   90.00
_cell.angle_gamma   90.00
#
_symmetry.space_group_name_H-M   'P 1'
#
loop_
_entity.id
_entity.type
_entity.pdbx_description
1 polymer ?
#
loop_
_entity_poly.entity_id
_entity_poly.type
_entity_poly.pdbx_seq_one_letter_code
_entity_poly.pdbx_strand_id
1 'polypeptide(L)'
;MPAVVVKKEEKVAAVFAAMSNVDDLQEFKTKFKEMFPKEWKHIISVYQKEEREDVKHKGHPMPEPEKYLENTYKTARAKQI
;
A
#
# COMPACT_ATOMS: atom_id res chain seq x y z
N MET A 1 11.83 -1.10 11.19
CA MET A 1 11.04 -0.09 10.46
C MET A 1 9.64 -0.09 11.07
N PRO A 2 9.11 1.03 11.60
CA PRO A 2 7.75 1.07 12.11
C PRO A 2 6.77 0.71 10.99
N ALA A 3 5.76 -0.10 11.29
CA ALA A 3 4.78 -0.52 10.30
C ALA A 3 3.97 0.68 9.82
N VAL A 4 4.16 1.07 8.56
CA VAL A 4 3.44 2.19 7.91
C VAL A 4 1.94 1.92 7.80
N VAL A 5 1.52 0.65 7.75
CA VAL A 5 0.11 0.27 7.76
C VAL A 5 -0.15 -0.67 8.92
N VAL A 6 -0.90 -0.19 9.90
CA VAL A 6 -1.39 -1.02 11.00
C VAL A 6 -2.28 -2.11 10.39
N LYS A 7 -1.92 -3.38 10.64
CA LYS A 7 -2.66 -4.57 10.16
C LYS A 7 -2.81 -4.61 8.63
N LYS A 8 -1.72 -4.37 7.89
CA LYS A 8 -1.73 -4.35 6.41
C LYS A 8 -2.39 -5.58 5.81
N GLU A 9 -2.12 -6.76 6.36
CA GLU A 9 -2.58 -8.04 5.80
C GLU A 9 -4.10 -8.18 5.92
N GLU A 10 -4.68 -7.81 7.07
CA GLU A 10 -6.13 -7.83 7.28
C GLU A 10 -6.86 -6.87 6.34
N LYS A 11 -6.32 -5.66 6.15
CA LYS A 11 -6.93 -4.66 5.25
C LYS A 11 -6.84 -5.09 3.79
N VAL A 12 -5.70 -5.60 3.38
CA VAL A 12 -5.49 -6.13 2.03
C VAL A 12 -6.43 -7.30 1.76
N ALA A 13 -6.58 -8.23 2.70
CA ALA A 13 -7.57 -9.31 2.60
C ALA A 13 -9.01 -8.80 2.50
N ALA A 14 -9.37 -7.76 3.26
CA ALA A 14 -10.70 -7.14 3.17
C ALA A 14 -10.95 -6.47 1.80
N VAL A 15 -9.93 -5.84 1.21
CA VAL A 15 -10.03 -5.30 -0.17
C VAL A 15 -10.20 -6.43 -1.17
N PHE A 16 -9.40 -7.49 -1.08
CA PHE A 16 -9.52 -8.65 -1.97
C PHE A 16 -10.90 -9.32 -1.87
N ALA A 17 -11.47 -9.42 -0.66
CA ALA A 17 -12.82 -9.94 -0.47
C ALA A 17 -13.92 -9.04 -1.06
N ALA A 18 -13.65 -7.74 -1.22
CA ALA A 18 -14.58 -6.77 -1.78
C ALA A 18 -14.37 -6.50 -3.28
N MET A 19 -13.29 -7.02 -3.87
CA MET A 19 -13.00 -6.91 -5.29
C MET A 19 -13.77 -7.95 -6.09
N SER A 20 -14.20 -7.60 -7.30
CA SER A 20 -14.80 -8.55 -8.23
C SER A 20 -13.72 -9.39 -8.92
N ASN A 21 -12.60 -8.75 -9.27
CA ASN A 21 -11.47 -9.42 -9.90
C ASN A 21 -10.18 -9.26 -9.08
N VAL A 22 -9.85 -10.30 -8.30
CA VAL A 22 -8.60 -10.42 -7.52
C VAL A 22 -7.33 -10.28 -8.36
N ASP A 23 -7.39 -10.45 -9.69
CA ASP A 23 -6.24 -10.27 -10.59
C ASP A 23 -6.06 -8.84 -11.10
N ASP A 24 -7.02 -7.95 -10.86
CA ASP A 24 -6.97 -6.57 -11.34
C ASP A 24 -6.31 -5.61 -10.33
N LEU A 25 -5.06 -5.23 -10.63
CA LEU A 25 -4.28 -4.30 -9.81
C LEU A 25 -4.93 -2.91 -9.73
N GLN A 26 -5.60 -2.46 -10.79
CA GLN A 26 -6.18 -1.13 -10.84
C GLN A 26 -7.45 -1.05 -10.00
N GLU A 27 -8.28 -2.09 -10.06
CA GLU A 27 -9.43 -2.32 -9.18
C GLU A 27 -8.95 -2.40 -7.74
N PHE A 28 -7.88 -3.15 -7.44
CA PHE A 28 -7.29 -3.18 -6.09
C PHE A 28 -6.90 -1.79 -5.59
N LYS A 29 -6.15 -1.03 -6.39
CA LYS A 29 -5.73 0.34 -6.02
C LYS A 29 -6.94 1.23 -5.74
N THR A 30 -7.97 1.14 -6.57
CA THR A 30 -9.18 1.96 -6.47
C THR A 30 -9.98 1.56 -5.23
N LYS A 31 -10.26 0.26 -5.07
CA LYS A 31 -11.01 -0.29 -3.95
C LYS A 31 -10.30 -0.06 -2.61
N PHE A 32 -8.97 -0.15 -2.58
CA PHE A 32 -8.18 0.18 -1.41
C PHE A 32 -8.31 1.67 -1.05
N LYS A 33 -8.25 2.59 -2.03
CA LYS A 33 -8.44 4.03 -1.81
C LYS A 33 -9.87 4.34 -1.33
N GLU A 34 -10.88 3.63 -1.83
CA GLU A 34 -12.29 3.78 -1.43
C GLU A 34 -12.58 3.23 -0.03
N MET A 35 -12.12 2.02 0.28
CA MET A 35 -12.38 1.35 1.56
C MET A 35 -11.50 1.90 2.69
N PHE A 36 -10.25 2.25 2.38
CA PHE A 36 -9.25 2.66 3.36
C PHE A 36 -8.63 4.03 3.01
N PRO A 37 -9.42 5.10 2.85
CA PRO A 37 -8.92 6.43 2.48
C PRO A 37 -7.99 7.02 3.56
N LYS A 38 -8.23 6.67 4.84
CA LYS A 38 -7.36 7.06 5.96
C LYS A 38 -5.97 6.45 5.84
N GLU A 39 -5.90 5.19 5.43
CA GLU A 39 -4.61 4.50 5.28
C GLU A 39 -3.88 4.94 4.03
N TRP A 40 -4.62 5.20 2.95
CA TRP A 40 -4.04 5.82 1.77
C TRP A 40 -3.41 7.18 2.10
N LYS A 41 -4.11 8.02 2.86
CA LYS A 41 -3.55 9.30 3.34
C LYS A 41 -2.33 9.09 4.24
N HIS A 42 -2.35 8.07 5.10
CA HIS A 42 -1.21 7.77 5.96
C HIS A 42 0.02 7.33 5.16
N ILE A 43 -0.15 6.44 4.17
CA ILE A 43 0.91 6.01 3.24
C ILE A 43 1.51 7.23 2.53
N ILE A 44 0.67 8.11 1.98
CA ILE A 44 1.13 9.35 1.34
C ILE A 44 1.87 10.23 2.35
N SER A 45 1.33 10.40 3.55
CA SER A 45 1.95 11.25 4.57
C SER A 45 3.32 10.75 5.00
N VAL A 46 3.50 9.43 5.12
CA VAL A 46 4.78 8.81 5.45
C VAL A 46 5.75 8.99 4.29
N TYR A 47 5.32 8.70 3.06
CA TYR A 47 6.12 8.93 1.87
C TYR A 47 6.58 10.40 1.78
N GLN A 48 5.67 11.36 1.92
CA GLN A 48 6.02 12.79 1.90
C GLN A 48 6.92 13.21 3.05
N LYS A 49 6.78 12.59 4.23
CA LYS A 49 7.68 12.85 5.35
C LYS A 49 9.08 12.35 5.03
N GLU A 50 9.20 11.14 4.50
CA GLU A 50 10.48 10.58 4.06
C GLU A 50 11.09 11.41 2.92
N GLU A 51 10.31 11.83 1.92
CA GLU A 51 10.75 12.76 0.86
C GLU A 51 11.33 14.06 1.42
N ARG A 52 10.72 14.61 2.48
CA ARG A 52 11.22 15.81 3.16
C ARG A 52 12.45 15.55 4.01
N GLU A 53 12.63 14.34 4.53
CA GLU A 53 13.78 13.95 5.35
C GLU A 53 14.96 13.42 4.50
N ASP A 54 14.72 12.95 3.27
CA ASP A 54 15.72 12.49 2.28
C ASP A 54 16.47 13.64 1.60
N VAL A 55 16.77 14.68 2.36
CA VAL A 55 17.65 15.79 1.93
C VAL A 55 19.12 15.34 1.91
N LYS A 56 19.43 14.10 2.34
CA LYS A 56 20.79 13.58 2.55
C LYS A 56 21.23 12.45 1.61
N HIS A 57 20.53 12.22 0.49
CA HIS A 57 20.94 11.27 -0.57
C HIS A 57 21.14 9.84 -0.05
N LYS A 58 20.34 9.41 0.92
CA LYS A 58 20.40 8.06 1.50
C LYS A 58 19.14 7.30 1.12
N GLY A 59 18.95 7.12 -0.20
CA GLY A 59 18.00 6.20 -0.83
C GLY A 59 16.69 5.94 -0.09
N HIS A 60 15.58 6.41 -0.66
CA HIS A 60 14.23 6.31 -0.13
C HIS A 60 13.95 4.97 0.59
N PRO A 61 13.65 5.00 1.91
CA PRO A 61 13.30 3.80 2.67
C PRO A 61 12.01 3.15 2.14
N MET A 62 11.09 3.96 1.60
CA MET A 62 9.80 3.54 1.09
C MET A 62 9.67 3.80 -0.43
N PRO A 63 9.23 2.80 -1.23
CA PRO A 63 8.89 3.02 -2.63
C PRO A 63 7.64 3.90 -2.76
N GLU A 64 7.44 4.51 -3.92
CA GLU A 64 6.24 5.32 -4.23
C GLU A 64 4.95 4.64 -3.74
N PRO A 65 3.96 5.38 -3.20
CA PRO A 65 2.74 4.83 -2.64
C PRO A 65 2.02 3.82 -3.55
N GLU A 66 2.04 4.05 -4.86
CA GLU A 66 1.44 3.15 -5.83
C GLU A 66 2.25 1.86 -6.06
N LYS A 67 3.59 1.96 -6.08
CA LYS A 67 4.49 0.80 -6.11
C LYS A 67 4.41 0.00 -4.82
N TYR A 68 4.24 0.68 -3.68
CA TYR A 68 4.01 0.03 -2.40
C TYR A 68 2.72 -0.80 -2.41
N LEU A 69 1.61 -0.25 -2.94
CA LEU A 69 0.37 -1.01 -3.12
C LEU A 69 0.54 -2.18 -4.09
N GLU A 70 1.25 -1.98 -5.21
CA GLU A 70 1.53 -3.05 -6.17
C GLU A 70 2.36 -4.19 -5.56
N ASN A 71 3.42 -3.89 -4.81
CA ASN A 71 4.22 -4.89 -4.14
C ASN A 71 3.40 -5.63 -3.06
N THR A 72 2.54 -4.90 -2.36
CA THR A 72 1.62 -5.47 -1.36
C THR A 72 0.64 -6.44 -2.03
N TYR A 73 0.06 -6.04 -3.16
CA TYR A 73 -0.82 -6.84 -3.98
C TYR A 73 -0.13 -8.12 -4.47
N LYS A 74 1.06 -8.01 -5.07
CA LYS A 74 1.85 -9.17 -5.54
C LYS A 74 2.18 -10.13 -4.41
N THR A 75 2.58 -9.61 -3.25
CA THR A 75 2.91 -10.43 -2.07
C THR A 75 1.68 -11.14 -1.52
N ALA A 76 0.53 -10.46 -1.45
CA ALA A 76 -0.71 -11.04 -0.97
C ALA A 76 -1.27 -12.09 -1.93
N ARG A 77 -1.20 -11.85 -3.24
CA ARG A 77 -1.53 -12.83 -4.28
C ARG A 77 -0.66 -14.08 -4.17
N ALA A 78 0.64 -13.91 -3.96
CA ALA A 78 1.58 -15.02 -3.75
C ALA A 78 1.30 -15.83 -2.47
N LYS A 79 0.56 -15.27 -1.49
CA LYS A 79 0.13 -16.00 -0.27
C LYS A 79 -1.23 -16.68 -0.42
N GLN A 80 -2.02 -16.34 -1.44
CA GLN A 80 -3.32 -16.97 -1.70
C GLN A 80 -3.25 -18.19 -2.65
N ILE A 81 -2.09 -18.42 -3.27
CA ILE A 81 -1.82 -19.60 -4.13
C ILE A 81 -1.03 -20.63 -3.34
#